data_AF-A0A1R1JLM6-F1
#
_entry.id   AF-A0A1R1JLM6-F1
#
_cell.length_a   1.000
_cell.length_b   1.000
_cell.length_c   1.000
_cell.angle_alpha   90.00
_cell.angle_beta   90.00
_cell.angle_gamma   90.00
#
_symmetry.space_group_name_H-M   'P 1'
#
loop_
_entity.id
_entity.type
_entity.pdbx_description
1 polymer ?
#
loop_
_entity_poly.entity_id
_entity_poly.type
_entity_poly.pdbx_seq_one_letter_code
_entity_poly.pdbx_strand_id
1 'polypeptide(L)'
;MGFNVGDWLVLVAVAAGVLSAWRLLAGLGRGRLLARVGAVVSLSCAAFFGWLWYQQYLKWDFNELGRYYDPVDQVVYTDSGFVWVLPAVLALAAGVFFAWRGWGGRRA
;
A
#
# COMPACT_ATOMS: atom_id res chain seq x y z
N MET A 1 0.65 31.53 -5.29
CA MET A 1 1.91 30.82 -4.96
C MET A 1 2.36 30.13 -6.23
N GLY A 2 3.49 30.54 -6.82
CA GLY A 2 3.97 30.02 -8.11
C GLY A 2 4.76 28.73 -7.89
N PHE A 3 4.50 27.71 -8.70
CA PHE A 3 5.28 26.47 -8.73
C PHE A 3 6.76 26.78 -9.00
N ASN A 4 7.67 26.33 -8.13
CA ASN A 4 9.10 26.48 -8.36
C ASN A 4 9.63 25.32 -9.24
N VAL A 5 10.84 25.46 -9.79
CA VAL A 5 11.47 24.46 -10.66
C VAL A 5 11.59 23.08 -9.99
N GLY A 6 11.85 23.04 -8.69
CA GLY A 6 11.86 21.84 -7.86
C GLY A 6 10.51 21.14 -7.79
N ASP A 7 9.39 21.87 -7.67
CA ASP A 7 8.05 21.28 -7.68
C ASP A 7 7.75 20.57 -9.01
N TRP A 8 8.18 21.18 -10.13
CA TRP A 8 8.08 20.58 -11.45
C TRP A 8 8.92 19.31 -11.58
N LEU A 9 10.15 19.31 -11.06
CA LEU A 9 11.02 18.14 -11.08
C LEU A 9 10.45 16.98 -10.25
N VAL A 10 9.88 17.28 -9.08
CA VAL A 10 9.20 16.28 -8.25
C VAL A 10 7.99 15.70 -8.98
N LEU A 11 7.15 16.54 -9.59
CA LEU A 11 5.99 16.07 -10.36
C LEU A 11 6.40 15.21 -11.56
N VAL A 12 7.46 15.59 -12.29
CA VAL A 12 7.99 14.79 -13.40
C VAL A 12 8.55 13.47 -12.89
N ALA A 13 9.29 13.45 -11.78
CA ALA A 13 9.84 12.23 -11.19
C ALA A 13 8.74 11.27 -10.71
N VAL A 14 7.70 11.80 -10.05
CA VAL A 14 6.52 11.04 -9.63
C VAL A 14 5.77 10.51 -10.85
N ALA A 15 5.51 11.34 -11.85
CA ALA A 15 4.83 10.93 -13.08
C ALA A 15 5.64 9.86 -13.84
N ALA A 16 6.96 10.03 -13.96
CA ALA A 16 7.85 9.06 -14.58
C ALA A 16 7.86 7.74 -13.80
N GLY A 17 7.92 7.79 -12.46
CA GLY A 17 7.84 6.63 -11.59
C GLY A 17 6.52 5.88 -11.73
N VAL A 18 5.39 6.61 -11.75
CA VAL A 18 4.06 6.04 -11.99
C VAL A 18 3.97 5.41 -13.37
N LEU A 19 4.46 6.08 -14.42
CA LEU A 19 4.43 5.57 -15.80
C LEU A 19 5.32 4.34 -16.00
N SER A 20 6.50 4.32 -15.37
CA SER A 20 7.43 3.19 -15.45
C SER A 20 6.93 2.01 -14.63
N ALA A 21 6.40 2.23 -13.42
CA ALA A 21 5.69 1.22 -12.65
C ALA A 21 4.49 0.66 -13.44
N TRP A 22 3.67 1.53 -14.05
CA TRP A 22 2.55 1.13 -14.91
C TRP A 22 3.00 0.31 -16.11
N ARG A 23 4.08 0.68 -16.78
CA ARG A 23 4.64 -0.07 -17.92
C ARG A 23 5.19 -1.44 -17.49
N LEU A 24 5.85 -1.53 -16.35
CA LEU A 24 6.33 -2.80 -15.81
C LEU A 24 5.16 -3.72 -15.43
N LEU A 25 4.15 -3.16 -14.75
CA LEU A 25 2.90 -3.87 -14.43
C LEU A 25 2.13 -4.31 -15.70
N ALA A 26 2.12 -3.46 -16.74
CA ALA A 26 1.49 -3.78 -18.01
C ALA A 26 2.26 -4.82 -18.83
N GLY A 27 3.60 -4.82 -18.74
CA GLY A 27 4.51 -5.73 -19.43
C GLY A 27 4.66 -7.11 -18.77
N LEU A 28 4.51 -7.20 -17.45
CA LEU A 28 4.51 -8.47 -16.71
C LEU A 28 3.30 -9.37 -17.02
N GLY A 29 2.27 -8.81 -17.64
CA GLY A 29 1.02 -9.50 -17.94
C GLY A 29 1.01 -10.24 -19.28
N ARG A 30 1.97 -11.13 -19.53
CA ARG A 30 1.84 -12.12 -20.63
C ARG A 30 1.16 -13.42 -20.18
N GLY A 31 1.00 -13.68 -18.88
CA GLY A 31 0.32 -14.87 -18.36
C GLY A 31 -0.75 -14.54 -17.33
N ARG A 32 -1.97 -15.09 -17.51
CA ARG A 32 -3.03 -15.04 -16.47
C ARG A 32 -2.53 -15.60 -15.14
N LEU A 33 -1.64 -16.60 -15.16
CA LEU A 33 -1.02 -17.16 -13.96
C LEU A 33 -0.19 -16.12 -13.19
N LEU A 34 0.66 -15.35 -13.87
CA LEU A 34 1.47 -14.30 -13.23
C LEU A 34 0.59 -13.22 -12.59
N ALA A 35 -0.48 -12.80 -13.26
CA ALA A 35 -1.44 -11.87 -12.69
C ALA A 35 -2.15 -12.45 -11.45
N ARG A 36 -2.50 -13.74 -11.45
CA ARG A 36 -3.11 -14.40 -10.29
C ARG A 36 -2.13 -14.51 -9.11
N VAL A 37 -0.88 -14.89 -9.37
CA VAL A 37 0.17 -14.93 -8.35
C VAL A 37 0.42 -13.53 -7.78
N GLY A 38 0.56 -12.52 -8.65
CA GLY A 38 0.69 -11.12 -8.24
C GLY A 38 -0.47 -10.66 -7.37
N ALA A 39 -1.71 -11.02 -7.72
CA ALA A 39 -2.89 -10.72 -6.92
C ALA A 39 -2.81 -11.35 -5.53
N VAL A 40 -2.52 -12.66 -5.44
CA VAL A 40 -2.42 -13.37 -4.16
C VAL A 40 -1.33 -12.78 -3.28
N VAL A 41 -0.15 -12.51 -3.84
CA VAL A 41 0.98 -11.93 -3.11
C VAL A 41 0.63 -10.52 -2.60
N SER A 42 0.13 -9.65 -3.48
CA SER A 42 -0.23 -8.28 -3.11
C SER A 42 -1.35 -8.23 -2.08
N LEU A 43 -2.39 -9.06 -2.21
CA LEU A 43 -3.47 -9.15 -1.22
C LEU A 43 -2.98 -9.69 0.13
N SER A 44 -2.07 -10.66 0.12
CA SER A 44 -1.44 -11.17 1.34
C SER A 44 -0.62 -10.09 2.04
N CYS A 45 0.17 -9.32 1.28
CA CYS A 45 0.90 -8.17 1.81
C CYS A 45 -0.06 -7.10 2.36
N ALA A 46 -1.16 -6.81 1.66
CA ALA A 46 -2.17 -5.86 2.12
C ALA A 46 -2.78 -6.30 3.46
N ALA A 47 -3.13 -7.58 3.59
CA ALA A 47 -3.62 -8.15 4.84
C ALA A 47 -2.58 -8.09 5.96
N PHE A 48 -1.33 -8.41 5.67
CA PHE A 48 -0.23 -8.37 6.64
C PHE A 48 0.05 -6.95 7.14
N PHE A 49 0.24 -5.98 6.24
CA PHE A 49 0.48 -4.59 6.64
C PHE A 49 -0.75 -3.95 7.29
N GLY A 50 -1.96 -4.30 6.82
CA GLY A 50 -3.20 -3.88 7.47
C GLY A 50 -3.33 -4.44 8.88
N TRP A 51 -2.93 -5.69 9.10
CA TRP A 51 -2.86 -6.29 10.44
C TRP A 51 -1.82 -5.61 11.31
N LEU A 52 -0.62 -5.31 10.79
CA LEU A 52 0.38 -4.53 11.54
C LEU A 52 -0.15 -3.14 11.91
N TRP A 53 -0.81 -2.45 10.99
CA TRP A 53 -1.46 -1.16 11.26
C TRP A 53 -2.52 -1.29 12.35
N TYR A 54 -3.34 -2.34 12.30
CA TYR A 54 -4.32 -2.61 13.36
C TYR A 54 -3.66 -2.86 14.72
N GLN A 55 -2.63 -3.72 14.76
CA GLN A 55 -1.93 -4.09 15.99
C GLN A 55 -1.14 -2.94 16.61
N GLN A 56 -0.59 -2.05 15.79
CA GLN A 56 0.31 -0.97 16.24
C GLN A 56 -0.42 0.36 16.41
N TYR A 57 -1.57 0.56 15.76
CA TYR A 57 -2.25 1.85 15.70
C TYR A 57 -3.76 1.75 15.92
N LEU A 58 -4.50 1.13 15.00
CA LEU A 58 -5.96 1.32 14.93
C LEU A 58 -6.72 0.81 16.17
N LYS A 59 -6.20 -0.20 16.87
CA LYS A 59 -6.89 -0.79 18.03
C LYS A 59 -6.68 -0.01 19.34
N TRP A 60 -5.75 0.94 19.36
CA TRP A 60 -5.35 1.66 20.57
C TRP A 60 -5.98 3.04 20.65
N ASP A 61 -6.32 3.46 21.87
CA ASP A 61 -6.81 4.81 22.16
C ASP A 61 -5.66 5.68 22.66
N PHE A 62 -5.09 6.48 21.77
CA PHE A 62 -3.92 7.30 22.07
C PHE A 62 -4.32 8.57 22.84
N ASN A 63 -3.51 8.95 23.82
CA ASN A 63 -3.70 10.22 24.53
C ASN A 63 -3.26 11.43 23.69
N GLU A 64 -3.36 12.63 24.26
CA GLU A 64 -2.96 13.91 23.62
C GLU A 64 -1.49 13.95 23.18
N LEU A 65 -0.63 13.09 23.75
CA LEU A 65 0.78 12.97 23.40
C LEU A 65 1.04 11.89 22.33
N GLY A 66 0.00 11.28 21.78
CA GLY A 66 0.10 10.21 20.78
C GLY A 66 0.62 8.88 21.34
N ARG A 67 0.43 8.62 22.65
CA ARG A 67 0.96 7.43 23.34
C ARG A 67 -0.14 6.63 24.00
N TYR A 68 -0.01 5.32 23.95
CA TYR A 68 -0.82 4.37 24.71
C TYR A 68 0.10 3.42 25.45
N TYR A 69 -0.08 3.29 26.76
CA TYR A 69 0.68 2.33 27.57
C TYR A 69 -0.19 1.09 27.80
N ASP A 70 0.32 -0.05 27.36
CA ASP A 70 -0.28 -1.36 27.62
C ASP A 70 0.23 -1.91 28.95
N PRO A 71 -0.61 -2.01 29.99
CA PRO A 71 -0.19 -2.49 31.30
C PRO A 71 0.03 -4.01 31.34
N VAL A 72 -0.48 -4.77 30.37
CA VAL A 72 -0.31 -6.23 30.32
C VAL A 72 1.06 -6.55 29.73
N ASP A 73 1.33 -6.03 28.54
CA ASP A 73 2.58 -6.28 27.83
C ASP A 73 3.72 -5.34 28.28
N GLN A 74 3.41 -4.31 29.09
CA GLN A 74 4.35 -3.30 29.57
C GLN A 74 5.04 -2.52 28.43
N VAL A 75 4.36 -2.35 27.30
CA VAL A 75 4.86 -1.67 26.09
C VAL A 75 4.12 -0.35 25.87
N VAL A 76 4.83 0.65 25.34
CA VAL A 76 4.22 1.91 24.88
C VAL A 76 4.07 1.88 23.36
N TYR A 77 2.82 2.00 22.90
CA TYR A 77 2.49 2.19 21.50
C TYR A 77 2.44 3.67 21.17
N THR A 78 2.71 4.00 19.90
CA THR A 78 2.74 5.38 19.41
C THR A 78 1.88 5.54 18.16
N ASP A 79 1.35 6.75 17.96
CA ASP A 79 0.59 7.13 16.77
C ASP A 79 1.37 6.97 15.44
N SER A 80 2.70 6.88 15.49
CA SER A 80 3.55 6.58 14.32
C SER A 80 3.23 5.23 13.65
N GLY A 81 2.53 4.33 14.33
CA GLY A 81 2.02 3.08 13.78
C GLY A 81 1.11 3.28 12.55
N PHE A 82 0.58 4.48 12.32
CA PHE A 82 -0.17 4.82 11.11
C PHE A 82 0.62 4.57 9.81
N VAL A 83 1.97 4.61 9.84
CA VAL A 83 2.82 4.41 8.65
C VAL A 83 2.51 3.12 7.88
N TRP A 84 2.04 2.07 8.57
CA TRP A 84 1.72 0.77 7.98
C TRP A 84 0.48 0.80 7.08
N VAL A 85 -0.38 1.84 7.18
CA VAL A 85 -1.55 1.98 6.31
C VAL A 85 -1.16 2.21 4.85
N LEU A 86 -0.08 2.95 4.60
CA LEU A 86 0.34 3.29 3.24
C LEU A 86 0.75 2.05 2.42
N PRO A 87 1.68 1.19 2.89
CA PRO A 87 1.99 -0.04 2.18
C PRO A 87 0.79 -0.99 2.13
N ALA A 88 -0.09 -1.01 3.15
CA ALA A 88 -1.31 -1.82 3.11
C ALA A 88 -2.25 -1.39 1.96
N VAL A 89 -2.52 -0.10 1.82
CA VAL A 89 -3.39 0.46 0.78
C VAL A 89 -2.78 0.28 -0.61
N LEU A 90 -1.47 0.53 -0.77
CA LEU A 90 -0.79 0.33 -2.05
C LEU A 90 -0.78 -1.15 -2.46
N ALA A 91 -0.51 -2.06 -1.53
CA ALA A 91 -0.58 -3.49 -1.78
C ALA A 91 -2.01 -3.95 -2.11
N LEU A 92 -3.03 -3.39 -1.45
CA LEU A 92 -4.42 -3.69 -1.73
C LEU A 92 -4.79 -3.25 -3.16
N ALA A 93 -4.45 -2.02 -3.54
CA ALA A 93 -4.68 -1.49 -4.87
C ALA A 93 -4.00 -2.35 -5.95
N ALA A 94 -2.74 -2.74 -5.73
CA ALA A 94 -2.02 -3.65 -6.61
C ALA A 94 -2.70 -5.03 -6.70
N GLY A 95 -3.13 -5.59 -5.56
CA GLY A 95 -3.83 -6.87 -5.49
C GLY A 95 -5.14 -6.87 -6.27
N VAL A 96 -5.95 -5.82 -6.12
CA VAL A 96 -7.19 -5.63 -6.89
C VAL A 96 -6.90 -5.49 -8.38
N PHE A 97 -5.90 -4.69 -8.75
CA PHE A 97 -5.49 -4.52 -10.15
C PHE A 97 -5.08 -5.85 -10.79
N PHE A 98 -4.22 -6.61 -10.12
CA PHE A 98 -3.77 -7.92 -10.60
C PHE A 98 -4.90 -8.94 -10.62
N ALA A 99 -5.81 -8.92 -9.66
CA ALA A 99 -6.98 -9.80 -9.62
C ALA A 99 -7.90 -9.53 -10.81
N TRP A 100 -8.18 -8.25 -11.09
CA TRP A 100 -8.95 -7.83 -12.25
C TRP A 100 -8.28 -8.29 -13.56
N ARG A 101 -6.95 -8.20 -13.68
CA ARG A 101 -6.25 -8.70 -14.87
C ARG A 101 -6.21 -10.23 -14.98
N GLY A 102 -6.11 -10.95 -13.86
CA GLY A 102 -5.99 -12.41 -13.80
C GLY A 102 -7.32 -13.17 -13.93
N TRP A 103 -8.43 -12.55 -13.50
CA TRP A 103 -9.77 -13.14 -13.50
C TRP A 103 -10.85 -12.32 -14.23
N GLY A 104 -10.66 -11.01 -14.43
CA GLY A 104 -11.64 -10.13 -15.09
C GLY A 104 -11.77 -10.32 -16.60
N GLY A 105 -10.89 -11.10 -17.22
CA GLY A 105 -11.00 -11.51 -18.62
C GLY A 105 -12.04 -12.61 -18.85
N ARG A 106 -13.32 -12.34 -18.59
CA ARG A 106 -14.41 -13.08 -19.24
C ARG A 106 -14.71 -12.42 -20.59
N ARG A 107 -14.66 -13.27 -21.62
CA ARG A 107 -14.92 -12.99 -23.04
C ARG A 107 -16.23 -12.20 -23.20
N ALA A 108 -16.19 -11.13 -23.99
CA ALA A 108 -17.28 -10.79 -24.90
C ALA A 108 -16.79 -11.18 -26.29
#